data_AF-A0A947GTU7-F1
#
_entry.id   AF-A0A947GTU7-F1
#
_cell.length_a   1.000
_cell.length_b   1.000
_cell.length_c   1.000
_cell.angle_alpha   90.00
_cell.angle_beta   90.00
_cell.angle_gamma   90.00
#
_symmetry.space_group_name_H-M   'P 1'
#
loop_
_entity.id
_entity.type
_entity.pdbx_description
1 polymer ?
#
loop_
_entity_poly.entity_id
_entity_poly.type
_entity_poly.pdbx_seq_one_letter_code
_entity_poly.pdbx_strand_id
1 'polypeptide(L)'
;AVRPRSIMRFNQYEQVIQAALAGQGVALGRVALVEPMLADGRLAALPHFMAEHAADAAYWLIRTPTETHLDVDAVVVWIRREAAQLVTAMEVQAAEQSASRSVEASSARGRRKR
;
A
#
# COMPACT_ATOMS: atom_id res chain seq x y z
N ALA A 1 -18.66 15.19 -10.06
CA ALA A 1 -17.33 14.58 -10.25
C ALA A 1 -16.25 15.65 -10.11
N VAL A 2 -15.28 15.46 -9.21
CA VAL A 2 -14.12 16.37 -9.08
C VAL A 2 -13.16 16.06 -10.23
N ARG A 3 -12.69 17.08 -10.96
CA ARG A 3 -11.68 16.93 -12.01
C ARG A 3 -10.32 17.39 -11.49
N PRO A 4 -9.22 16.66 -11.76
CA PRO A 4 -7.89 17.08 -11.33
C PRO A 4 -7.49 18.38 -12.03
N ARG A 5 -6.84 19.28 -11.29
CA ARG A 5 -6.33 20.56 -11.83
C ARG A 5 -5.19 20.33 -12.84
N SER A 6 -4.38 19.30 -12.63
CA SER A 6 -3.30 18.87 -13.52
C SER A 6 -2.97 17.40 -13.24
N ILE A 7 -2.38 16.70 -14.22
CA ILE A 7 -1.88 15.32 -14.08
C ILE A 7 -0.42 15.30 -14.50
N MET A 8 0.47 15.00 -13.56
CA MET A 8 1.89 14.78 -13.82
C MET A 8 2.14 13.30 -14.11
N ARG A 9 2.92 13.01 -15.15
CA ARG A 9 3.27 11.64 -15.54
C ARG A 9 4.77 11.45 -15.47
N PHE A 10 5.16 10.35 -14.86
CA PHE A 10 6.55 9.92 -14.75
C PHE A 10 6.68 8.52 -15.32
N ASN A 11 7.88 8.22 -15.83
CA ASN A 11 8.20 6.87 -16.31
C ASN A 11 8.66 5.95 -15.18
N GLN A 12 9.10 6.52 -14.05
CA GLN A 12 9.64 5.78 -12.92
C GLN A 12 8.75 5.96 -11.69
N TYR A 13 8.47 4.85 -11.01
CA TYR A 13 7.63 4.84 -9.81
C TYR A 13 8.21 5.74 -8.70
N GLU A 14 9.52 5.68 -8.49
CA GLU A 14 10.22 6.52 -7.51
C GLU A 14 9.96 8.01 -7.72
N GLN A 15 9.96 8.48 -8.98
CA GLN A 15 9.70 9.90 -9.28
C GLN A 15 8.29 10.34 -8.88
N VAL A 16 7.30 9.44 -9.04
CA VAL A 16 5.92 9.68 -8.58
C VAL A 16 5.88 9.85 -7.06
N ILE A 17 6.57 8.99 -6.33
CA ILE A 17 6.59 9.01 -4.86
C ILE A 17 7.34 10.23 -4.34
N GLN A 18 8.48 10.58 -4.93
CA GLN A 18 9.23 11.79 -4.57
C GLN A 18 8.42 13.06 -4.83
N ALA A 19 7.65 13.12 -5.92
CA ALA A 19 6.76 14.25 -6.18
C ALA A 19 5.67 14.39 -5.11
N ALA A 20 5.09 13.27 -4.66
CA ALA A 20 4.10 13.25 -3.58
C ALA A 20 4.70 13.70 -2.25
N LEU A 21 5.88 13.17 -1.89
CA LEU A 21 6.63 13.59 -0.71
C LEU A 21 7.00 15.08 -0.74
N ALA A 22 7.30 15.63 -1.91
CA ALA A 22 7.58 17.05 -2.12
C ALA A 22 6.31 17.93 -2.16
N GLY A 23 5.13 17.37 -1.87
CA GLY A 23 3.87 18.11 -1.81
C GLY A 23 3.30 18.53 -3.16
N GLN A 24 3.76 17.92 -4.27
CA GLN A 24 3.28 18.25 -5.61
C GLN A 24 1.88 17.69 -5.92
N GLY A 25 1.29 16.93 -4.99
CA GLY A 25 -0.08 16.43 -5.09
C GLY A 25 -0.26 15.04 -4.48
N VAL A 26 -1.22 14.31 -5.02
CA VAL A 26 -1.54 12.92 -4.63
C VAL A 26 -0.95 11.95 -5.66
N ALA A 27 -0.45 10.82 -5.18
CA ALA A 27 0.11 9.76 -6.02
C ALA A 27 -0.70 8.48 -5.89
N LEU A 28 -0.84 7.76 -7.00
CA LEU A 28 -1.25 6.36 -6.98
C LEU A 28 -0.03 5.52 -6.63
N GLY A 29 -0.05 4.93 -5.43
CA GLY A 29 1.08 4.19 -4.86
C GLY A 29 0.75 2.71 -4.60
N ARG A 30 1.80 1.92 -4.41
CA ARG A 30 1.71 0.52 -4.02
C ARG A 30 2.04 0.45 -2.54
N VAL A 31 1.05 0.13 -1.71
CA VAL A 31 1.14 0.22 -0.25
C VAL A 31 2.41 -0.46 0.28
N ALA A 32 2.72 -1.67 -0.20
CA ALA A 32 3.92 -2.41 0.21
C ALA A 32 5.25 -1.68 -0.02
N LEU A 33 5.33 -0.74 -0.97
CA LEU A 33 6.55 0.02 -1.28
C LEU A 33 6.65 1.35 -0.52
N VAL A 34 5.53 1.86 -0.02
CA VAL A 34 5.45 3.16 0.68
C VAL A 34 5.11 3.00 2.16
N GLU A 35 4.98 1.78 2.65
CA GLU A 35 4.63 1.46 4.04
C GLU A 35 5.50 2.21 5.05
N PRO A 36 6.84 2.27 4.93
CA PRO A 36 7.65 2.99 5.91
C PRO A 36 7.34 4.50 5.90
N MET A 37 7.03 5.06 4.74
CA MET A 37 6.67 6.47 4.61
C MET A 37 5.27 6.77 5.18
N LEU A 38 4.37 5.80 5.14
CA LEU A 38 3.05 5.87 5.78
C LEU A 38 3.19 5.76 7.31
N ALA A 39 4.01 4.82 7.79
CA ALA A 39 4.31 4.63 9.21
C ALA A 39 4.98 5.87 9.82
N ASP A 40 5.91 6.49 9.09
CA ASP A 40 6.57 7.74 9.49
C ASP A 40 5.68 8.99 9.36
N GLY A 41 4.47 8.87 8.79
CA GLY A 41 3.57 9.99 8.54
C GLY A 41 4.03 10.97 7.46
N ARG A 42 5.07 10.61 6.70
CA ARG A 42 5.57 11.38 5.54
C ARG A 42 4.60 11.32 4.36
N LEU A 43 3.83 10.25 4.26
CA LEU A 43 2.69 10.10 3.37
C LEU A 43 1.46 9.78 4.19
N ALA A 44 0.29 10.13 3.64
CA ALA A 44 -1.00 9.74 4.19
C ALA A 44 -1.80 8.98 3.14
N ALA A 45 -2.32 7.81 3.49
CA ALA A 45 -3.23 7.06 2.64
C ALA A 45 -4.59 7.77 2.55
N LEU A 46 -5.22 7.76 1.38
CA LEU A 46 -6.58 8.30 1.17
C LEU A 46 -7.57 7.13 1.15
N PRO A 47 -8.27 6.81 2.27
CA PRO A 47 -8.94 5.52 2.44
C PRO A 47 -10.12 5.33 1.48
N HIS A 48 -10.78 6.42 1.08
CA HIS A 48 -11.91 6.39 0.15
C HIS A 48 -11.52 5.82 -1.21
N PHE A 49 -10.27 6.02 -1.64
CA PHE A 49 -9.79 5.57 -2.95
C PHE A 49 -9.11 4.20 -2.91
N MET A 50 -8.80 3.66 -1.73
CA MET A 50 -8.06 2.40 -1.60
C MET A 50 -8.90 1.17 -1.98
N ALA A 51 -10.17 1.12 -1.58
CA ALA A 51 -11.05 -0.03 -1.85
C ALA A 51 -11.59 -0.03 -3.29
N GLU A 52 -11.87 1.15 -3.85
CA GLU A 52 -12.44 1.29 -5.20
C GLU A 52 -11.42 1.06 -6.33
N HIS A 53 -10.12 1.16 -6.03
CA HIS A 53 -9.04 1.06 -7.01
C HIS A 53 -8.05 -0.04 -6.69
N ALA A 54 -8.48 -1.09 -5.98
CA ALA A 54 -7.67 -2.30 -5.83
C ALA A 54 -7.35 -2.83 -7.23
N ALA A 55 -6.09 -2.74 -7.63
CA ALA A 55 -5.65 -3.19 -8.94
C ALA A 55 -5.69 -4.72 -8.99
N ASP A 56 -6.21 -5.30 -10.09
CA ASP A 56 -6.12 -6.74 -10.39
C ASP A 56 -4.67 -7.22 -10.68
N ALA A 57 -3.67 -6.43 -10.31
CA ALA A 57 -2.27 -6.71 -10.56
C ALA A 57 -1.71 -7.64 -9.49
N ALA A 58 -1.27 -8.83 -9.90
CA ALA A 58 -0.63 -9.82 -9.05
C ALA A 58 0.82 -10.10 -9.49
N TYR A 59 1.61 -10.61 -8.56
CA TYR A 59 2.96 -11.12 -8.84
C TYR A 59 2.95 -12.63 -9.01
N TRP A 60 3.70 -13.11 -10.00
CA TRP A 60 3.80 -14.53 -10.32
C TRP A 60 5.26 -14.99 -10.16
N LEU A 61 5.46 -16.03 -9.37
CA LEU A 61 6.74 -16.72 -9.28
C LEU A 61 6.77 -17.84 -10.33
N ILE A 62 7.38 -17.55 -11.48
CA ILE A 62 7.42 -18.49 -12.62
C ILE A 62 8.67 -19.37 -12.48
N ARG A 63 8.48 -20.68 -12.63
CA ARG A 63 9.57 -21.66 -12.67
C ARG A 63 9.66 -22.26 -14.07
N THR A 64 10.88 -22.35 -14.58
CA THR A 64 11.17 -23.12 -15.78
C THR A 64 11.15 -24.62 -15.43
N PRO A 65 10.56 -25.50 -16.25
CA PRO A 65 10.51 -26.94 -15.99
C PRO A 65 11.86 -27.67 -16.14
N THR A 66 12.99 -26.96 -16.19
CA THR A 66 14.32 -27.58 -16.21
C THR A 66 14.68 -28.14 -14.84
N GLU A 67 15.73 -28.95 -14.82
CA GLU A 67 16.26 -29.68 -13.66
C GLU A 67 16.14 -28.93 -12.33
N THR A 68 15.56 -29.61 -11.34
CA THR A 68 15.31 -29.05 -10.00
C THR A 68 16.62 -28.90 -9.24
N HIS A 69 17.00 -27.66 -8.91
CA HIS A 69 18.12 -27.36 -8.04
C HIS A 69 17.65 -27.09 -6.61
N LEU A 70 18.25 -27.76 -5.63
CA LEU A 70 17.93 -27.60 -4.20
C LEU A 70 18.07 -26.13 -3.75
N ASP A 71 19.07 -25.41 -4.26
CA ASP A 71 19.28 -23.99 -3.93
C ASP A 71 18.14 -23.11 -4.46
N VAL A 72 17.63 -23.42 -5.66
CA VAL A 72 16.49 -22.70 -6.25
C VAL A 72 15.22 -22.96 -5.46
N ASP A 73 14.99 -24.21 -5.04
CA ASP A 73 13.84 -24.56 -4.19
C ASP A 73 13.89 -23.85 -2.83
N ALA A 74 15.09 -23.74 -2.23
CA ALA A 74 15.27 -22.98 -0.99
C ALA A 74 14.88 -21.50 -1.16
N VAL A 75 15.28 -20.86 -2.27
CA VAL A 75 14.90 -19.48 -2.58
C VAL A 75 13.40 -19.35 -2.84
N VAL A 76 12.79 -20.31 -3.56
CA VAL A 76 11.33 -20.33 -3.80
C VAL A 76 10.55 -20.42 -2.49
N VAL A 77 10.98 -21.29 -1.57
CA VAL A 77 10.38 -21.43 -0.23
C VAL A 77 10.52 -20.13 0.54
N TRP A 78 11.72 -19.52 0.53
CA TRP A 78 11.98 -18.27 1.20
C TRP A 78 11.10 -17.13 0.66
N ILE A 79 11.05 -16.92 -0.66
CA ILE A 79 10.21 -15.87 -1.29
C ILE A 79 8.74 -16.01 -0.90
N ARG A 80 8.21 -17.24 -0.91
CA ARG A 80 6.82 -17.49 -0.51
C ARG A 80 6.57 -17.16 0.96
N ARG A 81 7.52 -17.48 1.84
CA ARG A 81 7.45 -17.15 3.26
C ARG A 81 7.45 -15.63 3.50
N GLU A 82 8.37 -14.91 2.86
CA GLU A 82 8.43 -13.44 2.98
C GLU A 82 7.15 -12.78 2.44
N ALA A 83 6.65 -13.25 1.29
CA ALA A 83 5.40 -12.75 0.72
C ALA A 83 4.20 -12.97 1.67
N ALA A 84 4.11 -14.15 2.30
CA ALA A 84 3.06 -14.42 3.28
C ALA A 84 3.17 -13.50 4.51
N GLN A 85 4.38 -13.28 5.02
CA GLN A 85 4.61 -12.37 6.14
C GLN A 85 4.20 -10.94 5.81
N LEU A 86 4.51 -10.45 4.61
CA LEU A 86 4.10 -9.12 4.15
C LEU A 86 2.57 -9.01 4.05
N VAL A 87 1.89 -10.01 3.49
CA VAL A 87 0.42 -10.01 3.41
C VAL A 87 -0.19 -9.96 4.80
N THR A 88 0.28 -10.79 5.73
CA THR A 88 -0.20 -10.78 7.12
C THR A 88 0.06 -9.44 7.80
N ALA A 89 1.25 -8.84 7.61
CA ALA A 89 1.55 -7.52 8.16
C ALA A 89 0.58 -6.45 7.61
N MET A 90 0.30 -6.48 6.31
CA MET A 90 -0.65 -5.57 5.66
C MET A 90 -2.09 -5.77 6.15
N GLU A 91 -2.53 -7.01 6.36
CA GLU A 91 -3.86 -7.32 6.93
C GLU A 91 -4.01 -6.78 8.34
N VAL A 92 -2.99 -6.97 9.20
CA VAL A 92 -2.96 -6.43 10.57
C VAL A 92 -3.02 -4.91 10.56
N GLN A 93 -2.20 -4.25 9.73
CA GLN A 93 -2.21 -2.79 9.61
C GLN A 93 -3.54 -2.24 9.08
N ALA A 94 -4.18 -2.92 8.12
CA ALA A 94 -5.50 -2.53 7.62
C ALA A 94 -6.59 -2.65 8.71
N ALA A 95 -6.50 -3.67 9.57
CA ALA A 95 -7.40 -3.84 10.70
C ALA A 95 -7.22 -2.75 11.78
N GLU A 96 -5.97 -2.41 12.12
CA GLU A 96 -5.64 -1.35 13.09
C GLU A 96 -6.09 0.04 12.62
N GLN A 97 -5.90 0.34 11.33
CA GLN A 97 -6.37 1.58 10.71
C GLN A 97 -7.90 1.67 10.72
N SER A 98 -8.60 0.54 10.56
CA SER A 98 -10.07 0.47 10.62
C SER A 98 -10.61 0.65 12.05
N ALA A 99 -9.89 0.13 13.06
CA ALA A 99 -10.23 0.25 14.47
C ALA A 99 -10.04 1.69 15.00
N SER A 100 -8.90 2.32 14.70
CA SER A 100 -8.61 3.72 15.08
C SER A 100 -9.65 4.70 14.50
N ARG A 101 -10.16 4.40 13.29
CA ARG A 101 -11.21 5.16 12.60
C ARG A 101 -12.56 5.10 13.30
N SER A 102 -12.88 3.97 13.94
CA SER A 102 -14.13 3.80 14.70
C SER A 102 -14.11 4.62 16.00
N VAL A 103 -12.93 4.77 16.60
CA VAL A 103 -12.71 5.58 17.80
C VAL A 103 -12.78 7.08 17.49
N GLU A 104 -12.15 7.55 16.40
CA GLU A 104 -12.23 8.96 15.97
C GLU A 104 -13.63 9.38 15.50
N ALA A 105 -14.33 8.53 14.74
CA ALA A 105 -15.70 8.80 14.33
C ALA A 105 -16.69 8.86 15.52
N SER A 106 -16.44 8.08 16.58
CA SER A 106 -17.20 8.12 17.83
C SER A 106 -16.89 9.39 18.65
N SER A 107 -15.61 9.79 18.73
CA SER A 107 -15.17 11.01 19.40
C SER A 107 -15.73 12.30 18.76
N ALA A 108 -15.78 12.36 17.43
CA ALA A 108 -16.36 13.49 16.70
C ALA A 108 -17.88 13.66 16.92
N ARG A 109 -18.60 12.57 17.24
CA ARG A 109 -20.05 12.60 17.51
C ARG A 109 -20.40 13.07 18.92
N GLY A 110 -19.49 12.93 19.89
CA GLY A 110 -19.68 13.35 21.27
C GLY A 110 -19.53 14.86 21.52
N ARG A 111 -18.86 15.60 20.64
CA ARG A 111 -18.55 17.04 20.83
C ARG A 111 -19.65 18.00 20.33
N ARG A 112 -20.74 17.49 19.75
CA ARG A 112 -21.84 18.27 19.14
C ARG A 112 -23.08 18.43 20.03
N LYS A 113 -22.91 18.45 21.36
CA LYS A 113 -23.95 18.81 22.34
C LYS A 113 -23.37 19.67 23.45
N ARG A 114 -23.10 20.94 23.17
CA ARG A 114 -23.10 22.04 24.15
C ARG A 114 -23.45 23.34 23.45
#